data_AF-A0A8E2IYM1-F1
#
_entry.id   AF-A0A8E2IYM1-F1
#
_cell.length_a   1.000
_cell.length_b   1.000
_cell.length_c   1.000
_cell.angle_alpha   90.00
_cell.angle_beta   90.00
_cell.angle_gamma   90.00
#
_symmetry.space_group_name_H-M   'P 1'
#
loop_
_entity.id
_entity.type
_entity.pdbx_description
1 polymer ?
#
loop_
_entity_poly.entity_id
_entity_poly.type
_entity_poly.pdbx_seq_one_letter_code
_entity_poly.pdbx_strand_id
1 'polypeptide(L)'
;MTDPSPSATESGRPRIDFDALYRGESPAEGIPPVTTPPWDTKAPKESVIAWQTRSWVHGEVLDIGCGLGDNAIYLAGHGHRVTALDISPTALITAERRTADAGVDVRFAAADATTLEGYTGAFDTVIDSGMFHCLDDDGKRSYAAAVHRATRPGATLLISCFSDANPPSEQWPRPAVSEQTLRDVLGGAGWDVESLEPVTVRRDMDGSETEMAFWYVRAQRRTSG
;
A
#
# COMPACT_ATOMS: atom_id res chain seq x y z
N MET A 1 37.62 -22.57 -20.28
CA MET A 1 36.36 -22.68 -19.53
C MET A 1 36.27 -21.45 -18.66
N THR A 2 35.68 -20.40 -19.21
CA THR A 2 35.40 -19.14 -18.52
C THR A 2 34.02 -19.28 -17.89
N ASP A 3 33.98 -19.15 -16.58
CA ASP A 3 32.77 -19.10 -15.78
C ASP A 3 31.96 -17.85 -16.16
N PRO A 4 30.65 -17.93 -16.48
CA PRO A 4 29.88 -16.74 -16.80
C PRO A 4 29.65 -15.92 -15.54
N SER A 5 30.13 -14.68 -15.54
CA SER A 5 29.74 -13.66 -14.56
C SER A 5 28.22 -13.54 -14.49
N PRO A 6 27.63 -13.38 -13.29
CA PRO A 6 26.20 -13.15 -13.18
C PRO A 6 25.82 -11.88 -13.94
N SER A 7 24.84 -12.05 -14.83
CA SER A 7 24.28 -11.04 -15.71
C SER A 7 23.70 -9.88 -14.93
N ALA A 8 24.06 -8.66 -15.35
CA ALA A 8 23.48 -7.43 -14.87
C ALA A 8 21.98 -7.34 -15.24
N THR A 9 21.10 -7.58 -14.27
CA THR A 9 19.71 -7.10 -14.26
C THR A 9 19.25 -6.90 -12.82
N GLU A 10 19.79 -5.90 -12.13
CA GLU A 10 19.17 -5.33 -10.94
C GLU A 10 19.05 -3.83 -11.18
N SER A 11 17.83 -3.32 -11.25
CA SER A 11 17.59 -1.88 -11.31
C SER A 11 18.16 -1.26 -10.04
N GLY A 12 19.29 -0.56 -10.14
CA GLY A 12 20.03 0.08 -9.04
C GLY A 12 19.30 1.27 -8.39
N ARG A 13 18.02 1.10 -8.07
CA ARG A 13 17.23 2.08 -7.34
C ARG A 13 17.46 1.88 -5.84
N PRO A 14 17.79 2.93 -5.09
CA PRO A 14 18.02 2.80 -3.67
C PRO A 14 16.73 2.38 -2.96
N ARG A 15 16.83 1.40 -2.06
CA ARG A 15 15.74 0.99 -1.17
C ARG A 15 15.41 2.15 -0.22
N ILE A 16 14.13 2.52 -0.13
CA ILE A 16 13.65 3.60 0.72
C ILE A 16 13.51 3.10 2.16
N ASP A 17 14.19 3.75 3.11
CA ASP A 17 13.94 3.57 4.53
C ASP A 17 12.78 4.48 4.97
N PHE A 18 11.57 3.91 5.02
CA PHE A 18 10.39 4.65 5.44
C PHE A 18 10.44 5.04 6.92
N ASP A 19 11.11 4.29 7.78
CA ASP A 19 11.19 4.63 9.20
C ASP A 19 12.08 5.86 9.43
N ALA A 20 13.20 5.95 8.71
CA ALA A 20 14.00 7.17 8.62
C ALA A 20 13.18 8.36 8.08
N LEU A 21 12.39 8.14 7.02
CA LEU A 21 11.50 9.16 6.47
C LEU A 21 10.53 9.71 7.53
N TYR A 22 9.88 8.83 8.30
CA TYR A 22 8.95 9.23 9.35
C TYR A 22 9.62 9.89 10.55
N ARG A 23 10.93 9.68 10.77
CA ARG A 23 11.74 10.46 11.74
C ARG A 23 12.17 11.83 11.21
N GLY A 24 11.86 12.16 9.96
CA GLY A 24 12.32 13.38 9.30
C GLY A 24 13.77 13.31 8.85
N GLU A 25 14.30 12.10 8.65
CA GLU A 25 15.65 11.84 8.18
C GLU A 25 15.65 11.55 6.67
N SER A 26 16.85 11.56 6.07
CA SER A 26 17.08 11.17 4.68
C SER A 26 16.77 9.68 4.51
N PRO A 27 15.80 9.26 3.67
CA PRO A 27 15.40 7.86 3.58
C PRO A 27 16.28 7.01 2.65
N ALA A 28 17.07 7.67 1.80
CA ALA A 28 18.12 7.03 1.00
C ALA A 28 19.13 8.07 0.51
N GLU A 29 20.23 7.59 -0.07
CA GLU A 29 21.21 8.45 -0.74
C GLU A 29 20.55 9.27 -1.86
N GLY A 30 20.82 10.58 -1.87
CA GLY A 30 20.26 11.49 -2.88
C GLY A 30 18.80 11.89 -2.67
N ILE A 31 18.13 11.41 -1.62
CA ILE A 31 16.74 11.80 -1.30
C ILE A 31 16.74 12.68 -0.05
N PRO A 32 16.31 13.95 -0.14
CA PRO A 32 16.34 14.86 1.00
C PRO A 32 15.35 14.42 2.11
N PRO A 33 15.64 14.77 3.38
CA PRO A 33 14.67 14.60 4.46
C PRO A 33 13.42 15.44 4.21
N VAL A 34 12.28 14.94 4.68
CA VAL A 34 11.00 15.66 4.67
C VAL A 34 10.45 15.77 6.08
N THR A 35 9.92 16.93 6.45
CA THR A 35 9.28 17.12 7.76
C THR A 35 7.87 16.54 7.79
N THR A 36 7.21 16.52 6.64
CA THR A 36 5.87 15.95 6.46
C THR A 36 5.88 15.07 5.22
N PRO A 37 5.59 13.77 5.33
CA PRO A 37 5.47 12.90 4.17
C PRO A 37 4.39 13.45 3.21
N PRO A 38 4.59 13.41 1.89
CA PRO A 38 3.63 13.98 0.92
C PRO A 38 2.28 13.25 0.93
N TRP A 39 2.23 12.03 1.48
CA TRP A 39 0.99 11.28 1.69
C TRP A 39 0.31 11.54 3.04
N ASP A 40 0.89 12.33 3.96
CA ASP A 40 0.26 12.63 5.26
C ASP A 40 -0.78 13.75 5.14
N THR A 41 -1.96 13.42 4.64
CA THR A 41 -3.05 14.38 4.40
C THR A 41 -3.91 14.67 5.63
N LYS A 42 -3.69 13.96 6.76
CA LYS A 42 -4.55 14.01 7.95
C LYS A 42 -6.02 13.65 7.65
N ALA A 43 -6.23 12.86 6.60
CA ALA A 43 -7.54 12.54 6.06
C ALA A 43 -7.46 11.22 5.27
N PRO A 44 -8.52 10.40 5.28
CA PRO A 44 -8.58 9.19 4.48
C PRO A 44 -8.45 9.50 3.00
N LYS A 45 -7.92 8.54 2.23
CA LYS A 45 -7.81 8.69 0.78
C LYS A 45 -9.18 8.59 0.12
N GLU A 46 -9.35 9.32 -0.98
CA GLU A 46 -10.57 9.31 -1.79
C GLU A 46 -10.95 7.90 -2.26
N SER A 47 -9.95 7.08 -2.60
CA SER A 47 -10.13 5.66 -2.91
C SER A 47 -10.82 4.92 -1.77
N VAL A 48 -10.34 5.09 -0.53
CA VAL A 48 -10.87 4.41 0.66
C VAL A 48 -12.29 4.90 0.99
N ILE A 49 -12.55 6.20 0.89
CA ILE A 49 -13.90 6.75 1.04
C ILE A 49 -14.85 6.14 -0.01
N ALA A 50 -14.42 6.06 -1.27
CA ALA A 50 -15.23 5.52 -2.35
C ALA A 50 -15.51 4.03 -2.15
N TRP A 51 -14.52 3.22 -1.76
CA TRP A 51 -14.70 1.80 -1.50
C TRP A 51 -15.60 1.53 -0.30
N GLN A 52 -15.45 2.31 0.78
CA GLN A 52 -16.34 2.27 1.93
C GLN A 52 -17.79 2.58 1.52
N THR A 53 -17.99 3.65 0.76
CA THR A 53 -19.32 4.10 0.30
C THR A 53 -19.99 3.07 -0.61
N ARG A 54 -19.21 2.35 -1.42
CA ARG A 54 -19.69 1.26 -2.28
C ARG A 54 -19.94 -0.05 -1.53
N SER A 55 -19.71 -0.09 -0.22
CA SER A 55 -19.80 -1.30 0.61
C SER A 55 -18.89 -2.43 0.12
N TRP A 56 -17.72 -2.08 -0.41
CA TRP A 56 -16.68 -3.06 -0.79
C TRP A 56 -15.79 -3.44 0.38
N VAL A 57 -15.84 -2.68 1.47
CA VAL A 57 -15.15 -3.00 2.73
C VAL A 57 -16.11 -3.73 3.66
N HIS A 58 -15.69 -4.91 4.12
CA HIS A 58 -16.49 -5.77 4.99
C HIS A 58 -15.61 -6.65 5.89
N GLY A 59 -16.21 -7.13 6.99
CA GLY A 59 -15.62 -8.11 7.88
C GLY A 59 -14.40 -7.61 8.67
N GLU A 60 -13.41 -8.49 8.87
CA GLU A 60 -12.10 -8.14 9.43
C GLU A 60 -11.25 -7.44 8.36
N VAL A 61 -10.88 -6.19 8.62
CA VAL A 61 -10.17 -5.33 7.66
C VAL A 61 -8.69 -5.25 8.01
N LEU A 62 -7.84 -5.46 7.00
CA LEU A 62 -6.42 -5.15 7.05
C LEU A 62 -6.14 -3.86 6.26
N ASP A 63 -5.55 -2.85 6.90
CA ASP A 63 -4.92 -1.70 6.23
C ASP A 63 -3.40 -1.95 6.18
N ILE A 64 -2.87 -2.31 5.00
CA ILE A 64 -1.47 -2.72 4.82
C ILE A 64 -0.62 -1.58 4.24
N GLY A 65 0.48 -1.26 4.93
CA GLY A 65 1.22 -0.01 4.71
C GLY A 65 0.42 1.19 5.22
N CYS A 66 -0.14 1.09 6.43
CA CYS A 66 -1.10 2.07 6.94
C CYS A 66 -0.49 3.45 7.22
N GLY A 67 0.84 3.55 7.27
CA GLY A 67 1.57 4.75 7.63
C GLY A 67 1.07 5.33 8.94
N LEU A 68 0.57 6.56 8.87
CA LEU A 68 0.13 7.33 10.03
C LEU A 68 -1.35 7.06 10.42
N GLY A 69 -2.00 6.08 9.79
CA GLY A 69 -3.26 5.50 10.24
C GLY A 69 -4.55 6.18 9.76
N ASP A 70 -4.49 7.22 8.93
CA ASP A 70 -5.68 8.01 8.56
C ASP A 70 -6.81 7.15 7.91
N ASN A 71 -6.44 6.16 7.09
CA ASN A 71 -7.40 5.23 6.48
C ASN A 71 -7.99 4.26 7.52
N ALA A 72 -7.14 3.64 8.33
CA ALA A 72 -7.56 2.75 9.41
C ALA A 72 -8.51 3.43 10.41
N ILE A 73 -8.19 4.65 10.83
CA ILE A 73 -9.02 5.48 11.72
C ILE A 73 -10.38 5.74 11.09
N TYR A 74 -10.41 6.15 9.82
CA TYR A 74 -11.66 6.38 9.10
C TYR A 74 -12.52 5.12 9.04
N LEU A 75 -11.95 3.97 8.68
CA LEU A 75 -12.68 2.71 8.56
C LEU A 75 -13.19 2.21 9.92
N ALA A 76 -12.40 2.34 10.98
CA ALA A 76 -12.81 2.02 12.35
C ALA A 76 -13.95 2.94 12.82
N GLY A 77 -13.90 4.23 12.49
CA GLY A 77 -14.99 5.18 12.71
C GLY A 77 -16.29 4.82 11.97
N HIS A 78 -16.21 4.00 10.92
CA HIS A 78 -17.37 3.45 10.18
C HIS A 78 -17.78 2.06 10.68
N GLY A 79 -17.27 1.61 11.83
CA GLY A 79 -17.69 0.38 12.51
C GLY A 79 -16.95 -0.88 12.07
N HIS A 80 -15.89 -0.77 11.27
CA HIS A 80 -15.06 -1.92 10.90
C HIS A 80 -14.10 -2.31 12.02
N ARG A 81 -13.76 -3.61 12.09
CA ARG A 81 -12.66 -4.09 12.92
C ARG A 81 -11.38 -4.03 12.09
N VAL A 82 -10.50 -3.11 12.43
CA VAL A 82 -9.31 -2.81 11.63
C VAL A 82 -8.04 -3.28 12.33
N THR A 83 -7.24 -4.06 11.61
CA THR A 83 -5.82 -4.26 11.89
C THR A 83 -5.01 -3.45 10.88
N ALA A 84 -4.08 -2.63 11.34
CA ALA A 84 -3.31 -1.72 10.52
C ALA A 84 -1.82 -2.03 10.70
N LEU A 85 -1.15 -2.35 9.59
CA LEU A 85 0.22 -2.83 9.58
C LEU A 85 1.11 -1.88 8.78
N ASP A 86 2.30 -1.59 9.31
CA ASP A 86 3.34 -0.85 8.61
C ASP A 86 4.73 -1.39 8.96
N ILE A 87 5.70 -1.19 8.08
CA ILE A 87 7.09 -1.59 8.36
C ILE A 87 7.76 -0.64 9.36
N SER A 88 7.28 0.61 9.48
CA SER A 88 7.85 1.66 10.32
C SER A 88 7.21 1.70 11.72
N PRO A 89 7.95 1.37 12.79
CA PRO A 89 7.51 1.61 14.15
C PRO A 89 7.22 3.10 14.43
N THR A 90 7.99 4.02 13.82
CA THR A 90 7.79 5.47 13.98
C THR A 90 6.42 5.91 13.46
N ALA A 91 5.99 5.39 12.32
CA ALA A 91 4.67 5.66 11.76
C ALA A 91 3.56 5.17 12.70
N LEU A 92 3.70 3.94 13.21
CA LEU A 92 2.73 3.29 14.09
C LEU A 92 2.55 4.04 15.41
N ILE A 93 3.61 4.55 16.03
CA ILE A 93 3.51 5.39 17.24
C ILE A 93 2.63 6.62 16.99
N THR A 94 2.76 7.24 15.81
CA THR A 94 1.93 8.39 15.45
C THR A 94 0.49 7.96 15.15
N ALA A 95 0.30 6.83 14.47
CA ALA A 95 -1.01 6.28 14.15
C ALA A 95 -1.81 5.93 15.41
N GLU A 96 -1.17 5.31 16.42
CA GLU A 96 -1.79 5.00 17.72
C GLU A 96 -2.26 6.27 18.43
N ARG A 97 -1.44 7.34 18.43
CA ARG A 97 -1.82 8.63 19.02
C ARG A 97 -3.04 9.23 18.32
N ARG A 98 -3.02 9.30 16.99
CA ARG A 98 -4.16 9.83 16.22
C ARG A 98 -5.44 9.01 16.43
N THR A 99 -5.30 7.69 16.56
CA THR A 99 -6.41 6.78 16.84
C THR A 99 -7.01 7.05 18.22
N ALA A 100 -6.16 7.25 19.24
CA ALA A 100 -6.62 7.61 20.57
C ALA A 100 -7.34 8.97 20.58
N ASP A 101 -6.81 9.97 19.87
CA ASP A 101 -7.43 11.30 19.74
C ASP A 101 -8.79 11.23 19.01
N ALA A 102 -8.93 10.32 18.04
CA ALA A 102 -10.17 10.08 17.30
C ALA A 102 -11.22 9.26 18.09
N GLY A 103 -10.83 8.63 19.21
CA GLY A 103 -11.75 7.84 20.05
C GLY A 103 -12.25 6.54 19.40
N VAL A 104 -11.45 5.95 18.51
CA VAL A 104 -11.76 4.68 17.82
C VAL A 104 -10.78 3.56 18.20
N ASP A 105 -11.10 2.31 17.88
CA ASP A 105 -10.22 1.16 18.14
C ASP A 105 -9.63 0.62 16.83
N VAL A 106 -8.29 0.56 16.77
CA VAL A 106 -7.51 -0.01 15.66
C VAL A 106 -6.35 -0.80 16.25
N ARG A 107 -6.13 -2.01 15.75
CA ARG A 107 -4.98 -2.84 16.15
C ARG A 107 -3.78 -2.54 15.28
N PHE A 108 -2.74 -1.94 15.85
CA PHE A 108 -1.50 -1.66 15.15
C PHE A 108 -0.43 -2.72 15.43
N ALA A 109 0.35 -3.07 14.41
CA ALA A 109 1.56 -3.88 14.59
C ALA A 109 2.57 -3.62 13.47
N ALA A 110 3.86 -3.71 13.81
CA ALA A 110 4.93 -3.68 12.82
C ALA A 110 4.94 -5.01 12.05
N ALA A 111 4.91 -4.95 10.73
CA ALA A 111 4.96 -6.14 9.89
C ALA A 111 5.55 -5.85 8.51
N ASP A 112 6.26 -6.84 7.96
CA ASP A 112 6.66 -6.84 6.56
C ASP A 112 5.49 -7.32 5.69
N ALA A 113 5.07 -6.47 4.76
CA ALA A 113 3.94 -6.74 3.87
C ALA A 113 4.20 -7.89 2.87
N THR A 114 5.46 -8.23 2.63
CA THR A 114 5.86 -9.34 1.74
C THR A 114 5.82 -10.69 2.43
N THR A 115 5.81 -10.71 3.76
CA THR A 115 5.78 -11.94 4.55
C THR A 115 4.50 -12.10 5.35
N LEU A 116 3.92 -11.03 5.91
CA LEU A 116 2.75 -11.05 6.80
C LEU A 116 2.78 -12.20 7.82
N GLU A 117 3.92 -12.35 8.50
CA GLU A 117 4.11 -13.37 9.52
C GLU A 117 3.06 -13.25 10.64
N GLY A 118 2.58 -14.39 11.13
CA GLY A 118 1.53 -14.44 12.16
C GLY A 118 0.10 -14.28 11.64
N TYR A 119 -0.11 -13.93 10.37
CA TYR A 119 -1.43 -13.80 9.77
C TYR A 119 -1.73 -14.92 8.76
N THR A 120 -2.83 -15.62 8.96
CA THR A 120 -3.36 -16.66 8.05
C THR A 120 -4.87 -16.71 8.19
N GLY A 121 -5.62 -16.56 7.08
CA GLY A 121 -7.08 -16.65 7.13
C GLY A 121 -7.77 -15.64 8.06
N ALA A 122 -7.15 -14.49 8.31
CA ALA A 122 -7.55 -13.53 9.33
C ALA A 122 -8.48 -12.43 8.79
N PHE A 123 -8.37 -12.09 7.51
CA PHE A 123 -9.00 -10.89 6.94
C PHE A 123 -10.00 -11.20 5.83
N ASP A 124 -11.07 -10.41 5.79
CA ASP A 124 -12.12 -10.45 4.78
C ASP A 124 -11.95 -9.31 3.76
N THR A 125 -11.36 -8.19 4.16
CA THR A 125 -10.96 -7.09 3.28
C THR A 125 -9.52 -6.66 3.53
N VAL A 126 -8.78 -6.35 2.46
CA VAL A 126 -7.45 -5.75 2.52
C VAL A 126 -7.47 -4.43 1.75
N ILE A 127 -7.00 -3.38 2.40
CA ILE A 127 -6.80 -2.04 1.86
C ILE A 127 -5.31 -1.80 1.72
N ASP A 128 -4.87 -1.53 0.49
CA ASP A 128 -3.53 -1.05 0.17
C ASP A 128 -3.67 0.33 -0.48
N SER A 129 -3.14 1.33 0.18
CA SER A 129 -3.22 2.72 -0.28
C SER A 129 -1.82 3.29 -0.46
N GLY A 130 -1.16 2.88 -1.53
CA GLY A 130 0.14 3.40 -1.94
C GLY A 130 1.32 2.61 -1.38
N MET A 131 1.14 1.33 -1.05
CA MET A 131 2.20 0.46 -0.57
C MET A 131 2.70 -0.48 -1.67
N PHE A 132 1.80 -1.15 -2.39
CA PHE A 132 2.16 -2.13 -3.43
C PHE A 132 3.21 -1.61 -4.44
N HIS A 133 3.08 -0.36 -4.88
CA HIS A 133 4.02 0.21 -5.85
C HIS A 133 5.42 0.46 -5.29
N CYS A 134 5.59 0.50 -3.96
CA CYS A 134 6.90 0.70 -3.33
C CYS A 134 7.81 -0.53 -3.44
N LEU A 135 7.25 -1.68 -3.78
CA LEU A 135 7.96 -2.96 -3.89
C LEU A 135 8.62 -3.12 -5.26
N ASP A 136 9.77 -3.79 -5.30
CA ASP A 136 10.34 -4.33 -6.54
C ASP A 136 9.50 -5.51 -7.07
N ASP A 137 9.91 -6.13 -8.16
CA ASP A 137 9.09 -7.15 -8.81
C ASP A 137 8.99 -8.46 -8.01
N ASP A 138 10.03 -8.84 -7.28
CA ASP A 138 10.00 -9.98 -6.36
C ASP A 138 9.16 -9.68 -5.12
N GLY A 139 9.26 -8.47 -4.58
CA GLY A 139 8.45 -7.98 -3.47
C GLY A 139 6.98 -7.95 -3.82
N LYS A 140 6.60 -7.48 -5.02
CA LYS A 140 5.20 -7.50 -5.50
C LYS A 140 4.63 -8.92 -5.53
N ARG A 141 5.40 -9.90 -6.02
CA ARG A 141 5.00 -11.32 -6.03
C ARG A 141 4.83 -11.88 -4.62
N SER A 142 5.79 -11.59 -3.75
CA SER A 142 5.81 -12.05 -2.35
C SER A 142 4.63 -11.46 -1.58
N TYR A 143 4.38 -10.15 -1.74
CA TYR A 143 3.20 -9.46 -1.21
C TYR A 143 1.90 -10.14 -1.64
N ALA A 144 1.70 -10.38 -2.94
CA ALA A 144 0.44 -10.92 -3.42
C ALA A 144 0.16 -12.31 -2.84
N ALA A 145 1.20 -13.14 -2.68
CA ALA A 145 1.12 -14.43 -2.02
C ALA A 145 0.86 -14.32 -0.51
N ALA A 146 1.53 -13.39 0.18
CA ALA A 146 1.35 -13.15 1.61
C ALA A 146 -0.07 -12.67 1.94
N VAL A 147 -0.59 -11.69 1.17
CA VAL A 147 -1.95 -11.18 1.30
C VAL A 147 -2.97 -12.28 1.00
N HIS A 148 -2.73 -13.10 -0.01
CA HIS A 148 -3.59 -14.26 -0.30
C HIS A 148 -3.64 -15.25 0.88
N ARG A 149 -2.51 -15.52 1.53
CA ARG A 149 -2.46 -16.41 2.72
C ARG A 149 -3.13 -15.77 3.94
N ALA A 150 -2.93 -14.47 4.15
CA ALA A 150 -3.46 -13.73 5.30
C ALA A 150 -4.98 -13.57 5.27
N THR A 151 -5.60 -13.67 4.09
CA THR A 151 -7.05 -13.48 3.90
C THR A 151 -7.83 -14.79 3.94
N ARG A 152 -9.16 -14.73 4.07
CA ARG A 152 -10.10 -15.87 3.94
C ARG A 152 -10.46 -16.12 2.47
N PRO A 153 -10.93 -17.32 2.08
CA PRO A 153 -11.47 -17.54 0.73
C PRO A 153 -12.60 -16.56 0.45
N GLY A 154 -12.62 -15.96 -0.74
CA GLY A 154 -13.61 -14.94 -1.07
C GLY A 154 -13.39 -13.60 -0.37
N ALA A 155 -12.19 -13.29 0.11
CA ALA A 155 -11.84 -11.96 0.58
C ALA A 155 -11.69 -10.94 -0.56
N THR A 156 -11.84 -9.66 -0.24
CA THR A 156 -11.69 -8.54 -1.18
C THR A 156 -10.35 -7.83 -0.96
N LEU A 157 -9.60 -7.59 -2.04
CA LEU A 157 -8.37 -6.81 -2.06
C LEU A 157 -8.61 -5.52 -2.85
N LEU A 158 -8.31 -4.39 -2.22
CA LEU A 158 -8.49 -3.05 -2.78
C LEU A 158 -7.13 -2.34 -2.79
N ILE A 159 -6.61 -2.03 -3.98
CA ILE A 159 -5.30 -1.39 -4.14
C ILE A 159 -5.47 -0.04 -4.82
N SER A 160 -4.80 0.98 -4.28
CA SER A 160 -4.55 2.26 -4.94
C SER A 160 -3.05 2.42 -5.11
N CYS A 161 -2.56 2.42 -6.34
CA CYS A 161 -1.13 2.51 -6.60
C CYS A 161 -0.81 3.40 -7.81
N PHE A 162 0.40 3.98 -7.86
CA PHE A 162 0.80 4.82 -8.99
C PHE A 162 0.79 4.02 -10.30
N SER A 163 0.20 4.62 -11.33
CA SER A 163 0.22 4.10 -12.69
C SER A 163 1.49 4.53 -13.41
N ASP A 164 1.98 3.68 -14.31
CA ASP A 164 3.07 3.96 -15.26
C ASP A 164 2.71 5.02 -16.32
N ALA A 165 1.47 5.50 -16.34
CA ALA A 165 1.07 6.71 -17.06
C ALA A 165 1.65 8.01 -16.44
N ASN A 166 2.17 7.96 -15.20
CA ASN A 166 2.82 9.12 -14.61
C ASN A 166 4.17 9.42 -15.28
N PRO A 167 4.52 10.69 -15.47
CA PRO A 167 5.86 11.04 -15.90
C PRO A 167 6.90 10.67 -14.82
N PRO A 168 8.14 10.35 -15.23
CA PRO A 168 9.25 10.21 -14.29
C PRO A 168 9.36 11.42 -13.36
N SER A 169 9.82 11.18 -12.14
CA SER A 169 10.13 12.24 -11.18
C SER A 169 11.64 12.37 -11.06
N GLU A 170 12.16 13.58 -11.19
CA GLU A 170 13.58 13.83 -10.91
C GLU A 170 13.84 14.12 -9.42
N GLN A 171 12.81 14.52 -8.67
CA GLN A 171 12.95 14.99 -7.27
C GLN A 171 12.66 13.91 -6.23
N TRP A 172 11.65 13.08 -6.49
CA TRP A 172 11.19 12.05 -5.53
C TRP A 172 10.87 10.76 -6.24
N PRO A 173 11.46 9.62 -5.86
CA PRO A 173 11.21 8.38 -6.56
C PRO A 173 9.72 8.02 -6.55
N ARG A 174 9.09 7.94 -7.74
CA ARG A 174 7.69 7.54 -7.93
C ARG A 174 7.66 6.17 -8.61
N PRO A 175 7.75 5.06 -7.87
CA PRO A 175 7.65 3.76 -8.51
C PRO A 175 6.21 3.58 -8.96
N ALA A 176 6.07 3.12 -10.19
CA ALA A 176 4.80 3.03 -10.88
C ALA A 176 4.62 1.63 -11.44
N VAL A 177 3.37 1.23 -11.64
CA VAL A 177 3.01 -0.14 -11.99
C VAL A 177 2.15 -0.12 -13.25
N SER A 178 2.46 -1.03 -14.17
CA SER A 178 1.62 -1.26 -15.36
C SER A 178 0.37 -2.06 -15.03
N GLU A 179 -0.68 -1.89 -15.83
CA GLU A 179 -1.87 -2.74 -15.76
C GLU A 179 -1.50 -4.24 -15.88
N GLN A 180 -0.59 -4.57 -16.80
CA GLN A 180 -0.15 -5.94 -17.04
C GLN A 180 0.50 -6.55 -15.79
N THR A 181 1.38 -5.79 -15.12
CA THR A 181 2.01 -6.23 -13.87
C THR A 181 0.98 -6.53 -12.78
N LEU A 182 -0.04 -5.67 -12.62
CA LEU A 182 -1.11 -5.90 -11.65
C LEU A 182 -1.88 -7.20 -11.96
N ARG A 183 -2.25 -7.41 -13.23
CA ARG A 183 -2.97 -8.62 -13.65
C ARG A 183 -2.15 -9.88 -13.45
N ASP A 184 -0.87 -9.87 -13.85
CA ASP A 184 -0.01 -11.05 -13.76
C ASP A 184 0.34 -11.40 -12.32
N VAL A 185 0.71 -10.42 -11.50
CA VAL A 185 1.10 -10.64 -10.09
C VAL A 185 -0.09 -11.11 -9.27
N LEU A 186 -1.23 -10.40 -9.35
CA LEU A 186 -2.42 -10.76 -8.58
C LEU A 186 -3.03 -12.07 -9.08
N GLY A 187 -3.13 -12.24 -10.41
CA GLY A 187 -3.63 -13.46 -11.04
C GLY A 187 -2.78 -14.68 -10.70
N GLY A 188 -1.45 -14.56 -10.73
CA GLY A 188 -0.52 -15.61 -10.35
C GLY A 188 -0.65 -16.05 -8.89
N ALA A 189 -1.08 -15.15 -8.01
CA ALA A 189 -1.25 -15.41 -6.58
C ALA A 189 -2.66 -15.90 -6.18
N GLY A 190 -3.56 -16.13 -7.13
CA GLY A 190 -4.91 -16.66 -6.83
C GLY A 190 -6.01 -15.61 -6.67
N TRP A 191 -5.77 -14.38 -7.14
CA TRP A 191 -6.79 -13.32 -7.16
C TRP A 191 -7.47 -13.25 -8.53
N ASP A 192 -8.76 -12.94 -8.51
CA ASP A 192 -9.53 -12.56 -9.69
C ASP A 192 -9.69 -11.04 -9.68
N VAL A 193 -9.05 -10.36 -10.63
CA VAL A 193 -9.14 -8.89 -10.75
C VAL A 193 -10.49 -8.53 -11.37
N GLU A 194 -11.45 -8.13 -10.53
CA GLU A 194 -12.81 -7.78 -10.93
C GLU A 194 -12.89 -6.40 -11.60
N SER A 195 -12.11 -5.43 -11.08
CA SER A 195 -11.97 -4.11 -11.70
C SER A 195 -10.56 -3.57 -11.57
N LEU A 196 -10.15 -2.81 -12.57
CA LEU A 196 -8.88 -2.10 -12.64
C LEU A 196 -9.15 -0.81 -13.40
N GLU A 197 -9.22 0.29 -12.68
CA GLU A 197 -9.67 1.59 -13.19
C GLU A 197 -8.52 2.61 -13.15
N PRO A 198 -8.21 3.30 -14.27
CA PRO A 198 -7.30 4.42 -14.23
C PRO A 198 -7.99 5.63 -13.60
N VAL A 199 -7.33 6.27 -12.64
CA VAL A 199 -7.86 7.44 -11.93
C VAL A 199 -6.80 8.54 -11.88
N THR A 200 -7.18 9.75 -12.29
CA THR A 200 -6.34 10.94 -12.14
C THR A 200 -6.76 11.70 -10.89
N VAL A 201 -5.83 11.87 -9.95
CA VAL A 201 -6.00 12.68 -8.75
C VAL A 201 -5.22 13.97 -8.93
N ARG A 202 -5.90 15.11 -8.74
CA ARG A 202 -5.25 16.42 -8.73
C ARG A 202 -4.81 16.75 -7.32
N ARG A 203 -3.56 17.18 -7.16
CA ARG A 203 -3.02 17.63 -5.88
C ARG A 203 -2.33 18.96 -6.03
N ASP A 204 -2.62 19.86 -5.11
CA ASP A 204 -1.79 21.05 -4.92
C ASP A 204 -0.50 20.64 -4.21
N MET A 205 0.61 20.77 -4.92
CA MET A 205 1.97 20.60 -4.38
C MET A 205 2.73 21.90 -4.58
N ASP A 206 3.13 22.53 -3.48
CA ASP A 206 3.94 23.76 -3.46
C ASP A 206 3.37 24.92 -4.32
N GLY A 207 2.04 25.03 -4.36
CA GLY A 207 1.33 26.06 -5.14
C GLY A 207 1.20 25.73 -6.64
N SER A 208 1.56 24.51 -7.05
CA SER A 208 1.33 23.99 -8.41
C SER A 208 0.39 22.79 -8.38
N GLU A 209 -0.62 22.79 -9.24
CA GLU A 209 -1.51 21.65 -9.41
C GLU A 209 -0.76 20.54 -10.18
N THR A 210 -0.57 19.40 -9.54
CA THR A 210 0.04 18.22 -10.14
C THR A 210 -1.03 17.15 -10.32
N GLU A 211 -1.19 16.68 -11.55
CA GLU A 211 -2.00 15.50 -11.84
C GLU A 211 -1.18 14.23 -11.60
N MET A 212 -1.75 13.29 -10.85
CA MET A 212 -1.16 11.99 -10.58
C MET A 212 -2.11 10.88 -11.04
N ALA A 213 -1.60 9.97 -11.86
CA ALA A 213 -2.32 8.79 -12.33
C ALA A 213 -2.19 7.62 -11.35
N PHE A 214 -3.30 6.98 -11.04
CA PHE A 214 -3.37 5.82 -10.17
C PHE A 214 -4.13 4.70 -10.86
N TRP A 215 -3.83 3.46 -10.46
CA TRP A 215 -4.72 2.34 -10.63
C TRP A 215 -5.53 2.14 -9.36
N TYR A 216 -6.85 2.08 -9.49
CA TYR A 216 -7.74 1.59 -8.45
C TYR A 216 -8.14 0.17 -8.83
N VAL A 217 -7.72 -0.79 -8.02
CA VAL A 217 -7.91 -2.22 -8.28
C VAL A 217 -8.88 -2.77 -7.25
N ARG A 218 -9.84 -3.57 -7.72
CA ARG A 218 -10.61 -4.48 -6.89
C ARG A 218 -10.36 -5.89 -7.37
N ALA A 219 -9.90 -6.75 -6.47
CA ALA A 219 -9.73 -8.15 -6.74
C ALA A 219 -10.41 -9.00 -5.66
N GLN A 220 -10.88 -10.18 -6.03
CA GLN A 220 -11.48 -11.14 -5.13
C GLN A 220 -10.57 -12.37 -5.02
N ARG A 221 -10.34 -12.88 -3.81
CA ARG A 221 -9.61 -14.12 -3.63
C ARG A 221 -10.45 -15.29 -4.12
N ARG A 222 -9.89 -16.10 -5.02
CA ARG A 222 -10.57 -17.32 -5.50
C ARG A 222 -10.96 -18.21 -4.34
N THR A 223 -12.21 -18.63 -4.34
CA THR A 223 -12.65 -19.73 -3.48
C THR A 223 -12.13 -21.03 -4.07
N SER A 224 -11.41 -21.82 -3.30
CA SER A 224 -11.15 -23.21 -3.67
C SER A 224 -12.51 -23.89 -3.84
N GLY A 225 -12.82 -24.37 -5.06
CA GLY A 225 -14.00 -25.18 -5.32
C GLY A 225 -13.93 -26.56 -4.68
#